data_AF-A0A1I4Q2Y6-F1
#
_entry.id   AF-A0A1I4Q2Y6-F1
#
_cell.length_a   1.000
_cell.length_b   1.000
_cell.length_c   1.000
_cell.angle_alpha   90.00
_cell.angle_beta   90.00
_cell.angle_gamma   90.00
#
_symmetry.space_group_name_H-M   'P 1'
#
loop_
_entity.id
_entity.type
_entity.pdbx_description
1 polymer ?
#
loop_
_entity_poly.entity_id
_entity_poly.type
_entity_poly.pdbx_seq_one_letter_code
_entity_poly.pdbx_strand_id
1 'polypeptide(L)'
;MIVEGLKRIMIGVAVGSLITFAVISFMIIQSIDSSMQEIWKHWLASMLIGILFSFASAIFEREEWSILKQTVMHSTLTFLVLFPIIILAGWLPFNPVSLIIGLGIFLTTYSIMWVSMYFYYKNVEKSMNKCIDSDNK
;
A
#
# COMPACT_ATOMS: atom_id res chain seq x y z
N MET A 1 14.01 14.69 -7.79
CA MET A 1 12.94 14.71 -6.77
C MET A 1 11.53 14.69 -7.39
N ILE A 2 11.12 15.67 -8.20
CA ILE A 2 9.76 15.69 -8.81
C ILE A 2 9.51 14.49 -9.74
N VAL A 3 10.47 14.16 -10.61
CA VAL A 3 10.35 13.05 -11.57
C VAL A 3 10.20 11.69 -10.86
N GLU A 4 10.94 11.48 -9.77
CA GLU A 4 10.88 10.23 -8.99
C GLU A 4 9.54 10.08 -8.26
N GLY A 5 9.02 11.18 -7.71
CA GLY A 5 7.67 11.22 -7.14
C GLY A 5 6.60 10.89 -8.18
N LEU A 6 6.71 11.47 -9.38
CA LEU A 6 5.77 11.22 -10.48
C LEU A 6 5.80 9.75 -10.93
N LYS A 7 6.99 9.16 -11.02
CA LYS A 7 7.17 7.74 -11.37
C LYS A 7 6.49 6.82 -10.35
N ARG A 8 6.63 7.11 -9.05
CA ARG A 8 5.98 6.33 -7.99
C ARG A 8 4.47 6.37 -8.11
N ILE A 9 3.91 7.57 -8.31
CA ILE A 9 2.47 7.76 -8.53
C ILE A 9 1.99 6.94 -9.72
N MET A 10 2.69 6.98 -10.86
CA MET A 10 2.33 6.20 -12.05
C MET A 10 2.34 4.70 -11.76
N ILE A 11 3.34 4.19 -11.03
CA ILE A 11 3.40 2.78 -10.63
C ILE A 11 2.21 2.42 -9.73
N GLY A 12 1.90 3.26 -8.73
CA GLY A 12 0.76 3.05 -7.84
C GLY A 12 -0.57 3.00 -8.59
N VAL A 13 -0.79 3.94 -9.50
CA VAL A 13 -1.98 3.98 -10.37
C VAL A 13 -2.06 2.73 -11.26
N ALA A 14 -0.93 2.32 -11.85
CA ALA A 14 -0.88 1.13 -12.70
C ALA A 14 -1.24 -0.13 -11.91
N VAL A 15 -0.66 -0.33 -10.72
CA VAL A 15 -0.96 -1.48 -9.85
C VAL A 15 -2.43 -1.47 -9.43
N GLY A 16 -2.96 -0.32 -8.98
CA GLY A 16 -4.37 -0.19 -8.61
C GLY A 16 -5.31 -0.52 -9.77
N SER A 17 -4.98 -0.05 -10.98
CA SER A 17 -5.77 -0.32 -12.19
C SER A 17 -5.71 -1.77 -12.62
N LEU A 18 -4.54 -2.43 -12.51
CA LEU A 18 -4.38 -3.84 -12.82
C LEU A 18 -5.21 -4.73 -11.88
N ILE A 19 -5.27 -4.40 -10.60
CA ILE A 19 -6.11 -5.11 -9.62
C ILE A 19 -7.58 -5.00 -10.03
N THR A 20 -8.08 -3.79 -10.31
CA THR A 20 -9.47 -3.61 -10.73
C THR A 20 -9.76 -4.31 -12.07
N PHE A 21 -8.83 -4.27 -13.01
CA PHE A 21 -8.96 -4.97 -14.28
C PHE A 21 -9.09 -6.48 -14.10
N ALA A 22 -8.30 -7.09 -13.20
CA ALA A 22 -8.42 -8.50 -12.88
C ALA A 22 -9.78 -8.84 -12.26
N VAL A 23 -10.27 -8.00 -11.35
CA VAL A 23 -11.60 -8.17 -10.73
C VAL A 23 -12.72 -8.06 -11.78
N ILE A 24 -12.69 -7.05 -12.65
CA ILE A 24 -13.67 -6.89 -13.73
C ILE A 24 -13.63 -8.08 -14.70
N SER A 25 -12.43 -8.56 -15.06
CA SER A 25 -12.28 -9.73 -15.92
C SER A 25 -12.91 -10.97 -15.31
N PHE A 26 -12.73 -11.18 -14.01
CA PHE A 26 -13.38 -12.25 -13.27
C PHE A 26 -14.91 -12.09 -13.24
N MET A 27 -15.42 -10.86 -13.03
CA MET A 27 -16.86 -10.58 -13.05
C MET A 27 -17.49 -10.89 -14.41
N ILE A 28 -16.81 -10.55 -15.51
CA ILE A 28 -17.27 -10.86 -16.87
C ILE A 28 -17.36 -12.38 -17.09
N ILE A 29 -16.34 -13.14 -16.66
CA ILE A 29 -16.35 -14.61 -16.77
C ILE A 29 -17.52 -15.22 -15.99
N GLN A 30 -17.82 -14.67 -14.82
CA GLN A 30 -18.89 -15.14 -13.95
C GLN A 30 -20.27 -14.58 -14.31
N SER A 31 -20.38 -13.76 -15.37
CA SER A 31 -21.61 -13.07 -15.78
C SER A 31 -22.25 -12.27 -14.63
N ILE A 32 -21.42 -11.62 -13.81
CA ILE A 32 -21.88 -10.75 -12.72
C ILE A 32 -22.15 -9.36 -13.30
N ASP A 33 -23.42 -8.99 -13.35
CA ASP A 33 -23.83 -7.66 -13.77
C ASP A 33 -23.51 -6.61 -12.69
N SER A 34 -23.00 -5.46 -13.11
CA SER A 34 -22.72 -4.31 -12.24
C SER A 34 -22.89 -3.01 -13.00
N SER A 35 -23.38 -1.98 -12.33
CA SER A 35 -23.56 -0.68 -12.97
C SER A 35 -22.20 -0.04 -13.28
N MET A 36 -22.16 0.77 -14.33
CA MET A 36 -20.96 1.52 -14.70
C MET A 36 -20.48 2.39 -13.53
N GLN A 37 -21.40 3.01 -12.79
CA GLN A 37 -21.10 3.85 -11.64
C GLN A 37 -20.38 3.08 -10.51
N GLU A 38 -20.79 1.84 -10.23
CA GLU A 38 -20.14 1.00 -9.22
C GLU A 38 -18.72 0.61 -9.65
N ILE A 39 -18.54 0.25 -10.92
CA ILE A 39 -17.22 -0.06 -11.49
C ILE A 39 -16.29 1.16 -11.38
N TRP A 40 -16.77 2.35 -11.75
CA TRP A 40 -16.00 3.59 -11.65
C TRP A 40 -15.61 3.92 -10.21
N LYS A 41 -16.52 3.73 -9.25
CA LYS A 41 -16.26 3.95 -7.83
C LYS A 41 -15.14 3.05 -7.32
N HIS A 42 -15.18 1.76 -7.63
CA HIS A 42 -14.15 0.81 -7.20
C HIS A 42 -12.80 1.03 -7.90
N TRP A 43 -12.82 1.38 -9.18
CA TRP A 43 -11.62 1.73 -9.92
C TRP A 43 -10.92 2.97 -9.34
N LEU A 44 -11.69 4.04 -9.09
CA LEU A 44 -11.18 5.27 -8.49
C LEU A 44 -10.60 5.01 -7.10
N ALA A 45 -11.30 4.24 -6.26
CA ALA A 45 -10.82 3.87 -4.93
C ALA A 45 -9.48 3.13 -5.00
N SER A 46 -9.35 2.15 -5.91
CA SER A 46 -8.12 1.39 -6.12
C SER A 46 -6.95 2.29 -6.56
N MET A 47 -7.19 3.23 -7.48
CA MET A 47 -6.18 4.20 -7.91
C MET A 47 -5.73 5.10 -6.75
N LEU A 48 -6.66 5.64 -5.97
CA LEU A 48 -6.34 6.49 -4.82
C LEU A 48 -5.51 5.76 -3.77
N ILE A 49 -5.79 4.48 -3.53
CA ILE A 49 -4.98 3.63 -2.64
C ILE A 49 -3.57 3.44 -3.21
N GLY A 50 -3.44 3.16 -4.50
CA GLY A 50 -2.14 3.08 -5.15
C GLY A 50 -1.32 4.37 -5.02
N ILE A 51 -1.96 5.53 -5.19
CA ILE A 51 -1.35 6.85 -5.01
C ILE A 51 -0.93 7.06 -3.55
N LEU A 52 -1.79 6.73 -2.59
CA LEU A 52 -1.51 6.84 -1.16
C LEU A 52 -0.23 6.11 -0.77
N PHE A 53 -0.12 4.82 -1.10
CA PHE A 53 1.08 4.04 -0.77
C PHE A 53 2.32 4.55 -1.49
N SER A 54 2.18 5.04 -2.72
CA SER A 54 3.29 5.64 -3.48
C SER A 54 3.85 6.87 -2.77
N PHE A 55 2.97 7.78 -2.29
CA PHE A 55 3.39 8.96 -1.53
C PHE A 55 3.89 8.62 -0.13
N ALA A 56 3.18 7.73 0.58
CA ALA A 56 3.54 7.34 1.94
C ALA A 56 4.95 6.71 1.97
N SER A 57 5.35 5.97 0.93
CA SER A 57 6.69 5.37 0.83
C SER A 57 7.84 6.37 1.01
N ALA A 58 7.65 7.63 0.61
CA ALA A 58 8.66 8.69 0.76
C ALA A 58 9.00 9.01 2.23
N ILE A 59 8.17 8.58 3.19
CA ILE A 59 8.46 8.73 4.63
C ILE A 59 9.73 7.96 5.02
N PHE A 60 10.00 6.82 4.37
CA PHE A 60 11.18 5.99 4.66
C PHE A 60 12.48 6.55 4.08
N GLU A 61 12.42 7.58 3.23
CA GLU A 61 13.61 8.26 2.69
C GLU A 61 14.21 9.29 3.64
N ARG A 62 13.54 9.59 4.76
CA ARG A 62 14.00 10.57 5.74
C ARG A 62 15.02 9.96 6.70
N GLU A 63 16.28 9.91 6.28
CA GLU A 63 17.40 9.33 7.05
C GLU A 63 17.56 9.90 8.47
N GLU A 64 17.16 11.14 8.70
CA GLU A 64 17.19 11.80 10.02
C GLU A 64 16.23 11.19 11.04
N TRP A 65 15.22 10.44 10.60
CA TRP A 65 14.20 9.86 11.47
C TRP A 65 14.55 8.43 11.84
N SER A 66 14.34 8.07 13.11
CA SER A 66 14.42 6.67 13.52
C SER A 66 13.41 5.81 12.77
N ILE A 67 13.75 4.54 12.54
CA ILE A 67 12.86 3.59 11.85
C ILE A 67 11.50 3.47 12.53
N LEU A 68 11.44 3.57 13.86
CA LEU A 68 10.20 3.58 14.62
C LEU A 68 9.34 4.80 14.27
N LYS A 69 9.95 5.99 14.24
CA LYS A 69 9.25 7.24 13.89
C LYS A 69 8.72 7.17 12.46
N GLN A 70 9.53 6.72 11.50
CA GLN A 70 9.09 6.54 10.11
C GLN A 70 7.92 5.56 10.02
N THR A 71 8.01 4.42 10.71
CA THR A 71 6.96 3.38 10.71
C THR A 71 5.65 3.89 11.29
N VAL A 72 5.69 4.62 12.42
CA VAL A 72 4.50 5.20 13.06
C VAL A 72 3.87 6.27 12.18
N MET A 73 4.68 7.14 11.58
CA MET A 73 4.17 8.18 10.66
C MET A 73 3.55 7.57 9.41
N HIS A 74 4.20 6.56 8.82
CA HIS A 74 3.71 5.86 7.66
C HIS A 74 2.39 5.11 7.95
N SER A 75 2.33 4.34 9.05
CA SER A 75 1.13 3.60 9.43
C SER A 75 -0.04 4.54 9.75
N THR A 76 0.22 5.64 10.46
CA THR A 76 -0.81 6.64 10.81
C THR A 76 -1.35 7.33 9.56
N LEU A 77 -0.48 7.82 8.67
CA LEU A 77 -0.90 8.44 7.41
C LEU A 77 -1.72 7.46 6.56
N THR A 78 -1.23 6.23 6.42
CA THR A 78 -1.91 5.19 5.65
C THR A 78 -3.30 4.92 6.23
N PHE A 79 -3.40 4.73 7.55
CA PHE A 79 -4.66 4.48 8.23
C PHE A 79 -5.66 5.62 8.01
N LEU A 80 -5.26 6.87 8.27
CA LEU A 80 -6.13 8.03 8.20
C LEU A 80 -6.68 8.31 6.81
N VAL A 81 -5.92 7.99 5.75
CA VAL A 81 -6.35 8.23 4.36
C VAL A 81 -7.05 7.00 3.78
N LEU A 82 -6.60 5.79 4.11
CA LEU A 82 -7.18 4.54 3.60
C LEU A 82 -8.60 4.34 4.11
N PHE A 83 -8.86 4.57 5.40
CA PHE A 83 -10.18 4.31 6.01
C PHE A 83 -11.32 5.08 5.34
N PRO A 84 -11.21 6.41 5.13
CA PRO A 84 -12.19 7.15 4.35
C PRO A 84 -12.40 6.58 2.95
N ILE A 85 -11.33 6.21 2.24
CA ILE A 85 -11.44 5.67 0.87
C ILE A 85 -12.23 4.36 0.86
N ILE A 86 -11.93 3.41 1.74
CA ILE A 86 -12.60 2.10 1.75
C ILE A 86 -14.04 2.19 2.25
N ILE A 87 -14.37 3.15 3.13
CA ILE A 87 -15.74 3.42 3.57
C ILE A 87 -16.55 4.01 2.41
N LEU A 88 -16.02 5.03 1.72
CA LEU A 88 -16.67 5.66 0.58
C LEU A 88 -16.81 4.70 -0.62
N ALA A 89 -15.86 3.78 -0.79
CA ALA A 89 -15.94 2.72 -1.79
C ALA A 89 -16.98 1.64 -1.45
N GLY A 90 -17.51 1.62 -0.22
CA GLY A 90 -18.45 0.61 0.27
C GLY A 90 -17.79 -0.72 0.65
N TRP A 91 -16.46 -0.78 0.74
CA TRP A 91 -15.73 -2.00 1.14
C TRP A 91 -15.76 -2.23 2.65
N LEU A 92 -15.89 -1.15 3.43
CA LEU A 92 -16.02 -1.22 4.88
C LEU A 92 -17.32 -0.54 5.33
N PRO A 93 -18.28 -1.27 5.90
CA PRO A 93 -19.48 -0.66 6.47
C PRO A 93 -19.15 0.33 7.59
N PHE A 94 -19.86 1.47 7.61
CA PHE A 94 -19.65 2.49 8.63
C PHE A 94 -20.42 2.19 9.92
N ASN A 95 -19.95 1.18 10.67
CA ASN A 95 -20.46 0.87 12.00
C ASN A 95 -19.30 0.48 12.94
N PRO A 96 -19.48 0.60 14.28
CA PRO A 96 -18.39 0.39 15.24
C PRO A 96 -17.71 -0.98 15.16
N VAL A 97 -18.50 -2.05 14.93
CA VAL A 97 -17.99 -3.42 14.85
C VAL A 97 -17.11 -3.58 13.61
N SER A 98 -17.59 -3.13 12.45
CA SER A 98 -16.82 -3.15 11.20
C SER A 98 -15.56 -2.31 11.29
N LEU A 99 -15.59 -1.15 11.97
CA LEU A 99 -14.41 -0.31 12.17
C LEU A 99 -13.34 -1.01 13.04
N ILE A 100 -13.74 -1.69 14.11
CA ILE A 100 -12.80 -2.44 14.97
C ILE A 100 -12.19 -3.61 14.19
N ILE A 101 -13.01 -4.36 13.44
CA ILE A 101 -12.52 -5.46 12.59
C ILE A 101 -11.56 -4.92 11.52
N GLY A 102 -11.92 -3.83 10.85
CA GLY A 102 -11.08 -3.18 9.85
C GLY A 102 -9.75 -2.71 10.43
N LEU A 103 -9.75 -2.14 11.64
CA LEU A 103 -8.52 -1.76 12.35
C LEU A 103 -7.66 -2.99 12.65
N GLY A 104 -8.26 -4.09 13.12
CA GLY A 104 -7.55 -5.35 13.35
C GLY A 104 -6.89 -5.88 12.08
N ILE A 105 -7.64 -5.96 10.97
CA ILE A 105 -7.13 -6.40 9.66
C ILE A 105 -5.99 -5.50 9.20
N PHE A 106 -6.14 -4.17 9.32
CA PHE A 106 -5.09 -3.22 8.96
C PHE A 106 -3.82 -3.46 9.77
N LEU A 107 -3.92 -3.55 11.11
CA LEU A 107 -2.76 -3.76 11.97
C LEU A 107 -2.07 -5.11 11.68
N THR A 108 -2.83 -6.18 11.48
CA THR A 108 -2.29 -7.50 11.16
C THR A 108 -1.57 -7.49 9.81
N THR A 109 -2.21 -7.00 8.75
CA THR A 109 -1.62 -6.95 7.41
C THR A 109 -0.40 -6.04 7.35
N TYR A 110 -0.46 -4.88 8.02
CA TYR A 110 0.67 -3.97 8.13
C TYR A 110 1.86 -4.61 8.85
N SER A 111 1.61 -5.32 9.97
CA SER A 111 2.65 -5.99 10.73
C SER A 111 3.33 -7.08 9.91
N ILE A 112 2.56 -7.89 9.18
CA ILE A 112 3.10 -8.92 8.28
C ILE A 112 4.01 -8.28 7.23
N MET A 113 3.51 -7.26 6.53
CA MET A 113 4.28 -6.57 5.48
C MET A 113 5.55 -5.93 6.03
N TRP A 114 5.47 -5.29 7.20
CA TRP A 114 6.61 -4.66 7.84
C TRP A 114 7.69 -5.69 8.21
N VAL A 115 7.29 -6.81 8.82
CA VAL A 115 8.23 -7.90 9.18
C VAL A 115 8.87 -8.50 7.93
N SER A 116 8.10 -8.75 6.87
CA SER A 116 8.64 -9.24 5.60
C SER A 116 9.68 -8.28 5.01
N MET A 117 9.38 -6.98 4.98
CA MET A 117 10.32 -5.97 4.50
C MET A 117 11.56 -5.85 5.39
N TYR A 118 11.39 -5.92 6.71
CA TYR A 118 12.50 -5.90 7.65
C TYR A 118 13.51 -7.02 7.37
N PHE A 119 13.03 -8.27 7.23
CA PHE A 119 13.90 -9.40 6.91
C PHE A 119 14.53 -9.29 5.53
N TYR A 120 13.79 -8.80 4.54
CA TYR A 120 14.33 -8.54 3.21
C TYR A 120 15.52 -7.57 3.27
N TYR A 121 15.34 -6.39 3.89
CA TYR A 121 16.41 -5.41 3.99
C TYR A 121 17.58 -5.85 4.87
N LYS A 122 17.31 -6.66 5.91
CA LYS A 122 18.39 -7.27 6.71
C LYS A 122 19.27 -8.21 5.88
N ASN A 123 18.66 -8.96 4.95
CA ASN A 123 19.40 -9.82 4.03
C ASN A 123 20.20 -9.01 3.01
N VAL A 124 19.64 -7.91 2.49
CA VAL A 124 20.33 -6.98 1.60
C VAL A 124 21.55 -6.37 2.30
N GLU A 125 21.40 -5.86 3.51
CA GLU A 125 22.50 -5.33 4.34
C GLU A 125 23.62 -6.38 4.50
N LYS A 126 23.26 -7.62 4.86
CA LYS A 126 24.23 -8.71 5.02
C LYS A 126 24.96 -9.04 3.73
N SER A 127 24.28 -8.95 2.58
CA SER A 127 24.90 -9.20 1.27
C SER A 127 25.90 -8.11 0.90
N MET A 128 25.56 -6.84 1.16
CA MET A 128 26.44 -5.70 0.91
C MET A 128 27.70 -5.75 1.78
N ASN A 129 27.56 -6.03 3.07
CA ASN A 129 28.70 -6.13 3.99
C ASN A 129 29.68 -7.23 3.55
N LYS A 130 29.18 -8.37 3.07
CA LYS A 130 30.02 -9.45 2.54
C LYS A 130 30.82 -9.04 1.31
N CYS A 131 30.24 -8.27 0.39
CA CYS A 131 30.94 -7.78 -0.80
C CYS A 131 32.08 -6.84 -0.42
N ILE A 132 31.87 -5.96 0.56
CA ILE A 132 32.91 -5.06 1.06
C ILE A 132 34.03 -5.86 1.74
N ASP A 133 33.71 -6.89 2.52
CA ASP A 133 34.70 -7.73 3.18
C ASP A 133 35.51 -8.60 2.20
N SER A 134 34.94 -8.98 1.05
CA SER A 134 35.64 -9.73 0.01
C SER A 134 36.57 -8.86 -0.83
N ASP A 135 36.23 -7.60 -1.08
CA ASP A 135 37.06 -6.66 -1.86
C ASP A 135 38.26 -6.13 -1.07
N ASN A 136 38.19 -6.16 0.27
CA ASN A 136 39.28 -5.74 1.16
C ASN A 136 40.33 -6.85 1.46
N LYS A 137 40.22 -8.02 0.83
CA LYS A 137 41.16 -9.15 0.96
C LYS A 137 41.94 -9.38 -0.32
#